data_AF-A0A812JNG2-F1
#
_entry.id   AF-A0A812JNG2-F1
#
_cell.length_a   1.000
_cell.length_b   1.000
_cell.length_c   1.000
_cell.angle_alpha   90.00
_cell.angle_beta   90.00
_cell.angle_gamma   90.00
#
_symmetry.space_group_name_H-M   'P 1'
#
loop_
_entity.id
_entity.type
_entity.pdbx_description
1 polymer ?
#
loop_
_entity_poly.entity_id
_entity_poly.type
_entity_poly.pdbx_seq_one_letter_code
_entity_poly.pdbx_strand_id
1 'polypeptide(L)'
;MAAVDFAQFESILKRLEAVAERLEGSPTGAPAGGAAAGGGDDLPPLVLAFDAYLQTKLAPAEAAAKDVGVEDVTEAMQSYVQGLRLLRELLLAAARCKKPQDSDWQVILKPVMELGSTVP
;
A
#
# COMPACT_ATOMS: atom_id res chain seq x y z
N MET A 1 -31.57 32.15 3.49
CA MET A 1 -31.60 31.18 2.38
C MET A 1 -30.27 31.33 1.65
N ALA A 2 -29.36 30.37 1.77
CA ALA A 2 -28.11 30.39 1.01
C ALA A 2 -28.47 30.17 -0.46
N ALA A 3 -28.19 31.17 -1.30
CA ALA A 3 -28.34 31.04 -2.75
C ALA A 3 -27.40 29.92 -3.21
N VAL A 4 -27.96 28.84 -3.74
CA VAL A 4 -27.18 27.83 -4.45
C VAL A 4 -26.61 28.54 -5.67
N ASP A 5 -25.30 28.73 -5.67
CA ASP A 5 -24.59 29.36 -6.78
C ASP A 5 -24.63 28.40 -7.98
N PHE A 6 -25.44 28.75 -8.98
CA PHE A 6 -25.61 27.96 -10.20
C PHE A 6 -24.27 27.73 -10.93
N ALA A 7 -23.31 28.65 -10.82
CA ALA A 7 -21.99 28.49 -11.42
C ALA A 7 -21.16 27.40 -10.71
N GLN A 8 -21.33 27.24 -9.39
CA GLN A 8 -20.72 26.11 -8.66
C GLN A 8 -21.38 24.79 -9.06
N PHE A 9 -22.68 24.78 -9.32
CA PHE A 9 -23.40 23.58 -9.74
C PHE A 9 -22.96 23.10 -11.13
N GLU A 10 -22.80 24.01 -12.10
CA GLU A 10 -22.25 23.70 -13.42
C GLU A 10 -20.80 23.20 -13.35
N SER A 11 -20.00 23.76 -12.45
CA SER A 11 -18.62 23.29 -12.22
C SER A 11 -18.59 21.86 -11.68
N ILE A 12 -19.49 21.53 -10.75
CA ILE A 12 -19.61 20.17 -10.21
C ILE A 12 -20.08 19.20 -11.29
N LEU A 13 -21.09 19.56 -12.09
CA LEU A 13 -21.58 18.71 -13.18
C LEU A 13 -20.48 18.37 -14.19
N LYS A 14 -19.71 19.36 -14.65
CA LYS A 14 -18.58 19.12 -15.57
C LYS A 14 -17.53 18.17 -14.98
N ARG A 15 -17.27 18.26 -13.68
CA ARG A 15 -16.32 17.37 -13.00
C ARG A 15 -16.87 15.95 -12.90
N LEU A 16 -18.17 15.78 -12.68
CA LEU A 16 -18.79 14.46 -12.63
C LEU A 16 -18.87 13.82 -14.03
N GLU A 17 -19.17 14.59 -15.06
CA GLU A 17 -19.13 14.13 -16.46
C GLU A 17 -17.71 13.67 -16.86
N ALA A 18 -16.68 14.44 -16.51
CA ALA A 18 -15.29 14.06 -16.78
C ALA A 18 -14.84 12.80 -15.99
N VAL A 19 -15.35 12.59 -14.78
CA VAL A 19 -15.09 11.38 -13.99
C VAL A 19 -15.85 10.18 -14.56
N ALA A 20 -17.08 10.38 -15.06
CA ALA A 20 -17.87 9.35 -15.72
C ALA A 20 -17.20 8.88 -17.02
N GLU A 21 -16.78 9.80 -17.90
CA GLU A 21 -16.03 9.45 -19.13
C GLU A 21 -14.74 8.66 -18.81
N ARG A 22 -14.03 9.05 -17.74
CA ARG A 22 -12.83 8.34 -17.29
C ARG A 22 -13.13 6.92 -16.77
N LEU A 23 -14.26 6.73 -16.08
CA LEU A 23 -14.69 5.44 -15.57
C LEU A 23 -15.24 4.53 -16.68
N GLU A 24 -15.98 5.09 -17.63
CA GLU A 24 -16.49 4.36 -18.80
C GLU A 24 -15.37 3.97 -19.78
N GLY A 25 -14.30 4.77 -19.87
CA GLY A 25 -13.09 4.45 -20.62
C GLY A 25 -12.15 3.44 -19.95
N SER A 26 -12.41 3.06 -18.69
CA SER A 26 -11.59 2.09 -17.97
C SER A 26 -12.11 0.68 -18.25
N PRO A 27 -11.35 -0.19 -18.93
CA PRO A 27 -11.82 -1.54 -19.27
C PRO A 27 -12.03 -2.37 -18.00
N THR A 28 -13.28 -2.49 -17.56
CA THR A 28 -13.71 -3.51 -16.60
C THR A 28 -13.72 -4.86 -17.32
N GLY A 29 -12.55 -5.51 -17.34
CA GLY A 29 -12.40 -6.82 -17.94
C GLY A 29 -10.98 -7.34 -17.74
N ALA A 30 -10.72 -7.96 -16.60
CA ALA A 30 -9.50 -8.74 -16.44
C ALA A 30 -9.51 -9.95 -17.38
N PRO A 31 -8.34 -10.35 -17.88
CA PRO A 31 -7.98 -11.75 -17.82
C PRO A 31 -6.76 -11.95 -16.93
N ALA A 32 -6.81 -13.05 -16.19
CA ALA A 32 -5.68 -13.61 -15.48
C ALA A 32 -4.56 -13.97 -16.47
N GLY A 33 -3.32 -13.62 -16.12
CA GLY A 33 -2.13 -14.14 -16.77
C GLY A 33 -1.70 -13.40 -18.04
N GLY A 34 -0.71 -12.52 -17.92
CA GLY A 34 -0.04 -11.92 -19.07
C GLY A 34 0.82 -10.75 -18.64
N ALA A 35 2.12 -10.85 -18.88
CA ALA A 35 3.13 -9.91 -18.41
C ALA A 35 2.88 -8.48 -18.87
N ALA A 36 3.02 -7.52 -17.96
CA ALA A 36 3.35 -6.14 -18.28
C ALA A 36 4.66 -5.78 -17.57
N ALA A 37 5.73 -5.73 -18.35
CA ALA A 37 6.94 -5.03 -17.96
C ALA A 37 6.72 -3.53 -18.18
N GLY A 38 6.90 -2.74 -17.13
CA GLY A 38 7.26 -1.33 -17.21
C GLY A 38 6.11 -0.32 -17.21
N GLY A 39 6.19 0.60 -16.24
CA GLY A 39 5.80 2.00 -16.46
C GLY A 39 4.35 2.37 -16.15
N GLY A 40 4.00 2.39 -14.87
CA GLY A 40 2.88 3.17 -14.35
C GLY A 40 3.17 3.52 -12.90
N ASP A 41 3.10 4.81 -12.56
CA ASP A 41 3.17 5.33 -11.18
C ASP A 41 2.03 4.80 -10.28
N ASP A 42 1.14 3.97 -10.83
CA ASP A 42 0.10 3.28 -10.08
C ASP A 42 0.65 2.07 -9.31
N LEU A 43 0.54 2.14 -7.99
CA LEU A 43 0.85 1.03 -7.10
C LEU A 43 -0.08 -0.16 -7.39
N PRO A 44 0.42 -1.41 -7.36
CA PRO A 44 -0.41 -2.59 -7.52
C PRO A 44 -1.57 -2.62 -6.51
N PRO A 45 -2.78 -3.09 -6.88
CA PRO A 45 -3.94 -3.10 -5.98
C PRO A 45 -3.68 -3.78 -4.63
N LEU A 46 -2.87 -4.85 -4.62
CA LEU A 46 -2.47 -5.54 -3.40
C LEU A 46 -1.62 -4.66 -2.47
N VAL A 47 -0.71 -3.86 -3.02
CA VAL A 47 0.13 -2.93 -2.26
C VAL A 47 -0.72 -1.77 -1.72
N LEU A 48 -1.66 -1.25 -2.52
CA LEU A 48 -2.61 -0.23 -2.06
C LEU A 48 -3.48 -0.72 -0.89
N ALA A 49 -4.01 -1.94 -0.99
CA ALA A 49 -4.80 -2.56 0.08
C ALA A 49 -3.95 -2.78 1.34
N PHE A 50 -2.69 -3.19 1.16
CA PHE A 50 -1.76 -3.35 2.27
C PHE A 50 -1.42 -2.02 2.93
N ASP A 51 -1.18 -0.96 2.16
CA ASP A 51 -0.91 0.39 2.68
C ASP A 51 -2.11 0.94 3.48
N ALA A 52 -3.34 0.73 2.98
CA ALA A 52 -4.56 1.07 3.70
C ALA A 52 -4.70 0.30 5.03
N TYR A 53 -4.33 -0.99 5.04
CA TYR A 53 -4.31 -1.79 6.27
C TYR A 53 -3.30 -1.23 7.29
N LEU A 54 -2.07 -0.92 6.85
CA LEU A 54 -1.05 -0.35 7.73
C LEU A 54 -1.52 0.99 8.32
N GLN A 55 -2.09 1.88 7.51
CA GLN A 55 -2.62 3.15 8.00
C GLN A 55 -3.76 2.97 9.01
N THR A 56 -4.68 2.04 8.75
CA THR A 56 -5.89 1.87 9.58
C THR A 56 -5.61 1.13 10.88
N LYS A 57 -4.70 0.15 10.87
CA LYS A 57 -4.50 -0.78 11.99
C LYS A 57 -3.17 -0.60 12.69
N LEU A 58 -2.11 -0.28 11.95
CA LEU A 58 -0.78 -0.16 12.51
C LEU A 58 -0.54 1.23 13.11
N ALA A 59 -1.03 2.30 12.48
CA ALA A 59 -0.82 3.65 13.00
C ALA A 59 -1.41 3.87 14.41
N PRO A 60 -2.62 3.39 14.75
CA PRO A 60 -3.13 3.46 16.12
C PRO A 60 -2.33 2.63 17.11
N ALA A 61 -1.84 1.45 16.69
CA ALA A 61 -1.00 0.60 17.53
C ALA A 61 0.37 1.24 17.80
N GLU A 62 0.94 1.96 16.81
CA GLU A 62 2.22 2.65 16.98
C GLU A 62 2.07 3.86 17.91
N ALA A 63 0.95 4.59 17.81
CA ALA A 63 0.61 5.65 18.75
C ALA A 63 0.43 5.09 20.17
N ALA A 64 -0.33 4.01 20.33
CA ALA A 64 -0.54 3.36 21.62
C ALA A 64 0.78 2.84 22.24
N ALA A 65 1.68 2.27 21.43
CA ALA A 65 2.99 1.81 21.91
C ALA A 65 3.84 2.97 22.43
N LYS A 66 3.79 4.14 21.79
CA LYS A 66 4.47 5.37 22.27
C LYS A 66 3.83 5.89 23.56
N ASP A 67 2.51 5.82 23.68
CA ASP A 67 1.78 6.28 24.87
C ASP A 67 2.03 5.40 26.11
N VAL A 68 2.36 4.11 25.92
CA VAL A 68 2.73 3.20 27.01
C VAL A 68 4.04 3.64 27.70
N GLY A 69 4.93 4.34 27.00
CA GLY A 69 6.15 4.91 27.58
C GLY A 69 7.18 3.89 28.05
N VAL A 70 7.06 2.62 27.62
CA VAL A 70 8.04 1.56 27.86
C VAL A 70 8.91 1.43 26.62
N GLU A 71 10.23 1.52 26.81
CA GLU A 71 11.23 1.51 25.74
C GLU A 71 11.15 0.21 24.93
N ASP A 72 11.20 -0.95 25.58
CA ASP A 72 11.07 -2.27 24.95
C ASP A 72 9.82 -2.41 24.07
N VAL A 73 8.67 -1.86 24.51
CA VAL A 73 7.41 -1.92 23.76
C VAL A 73 7.48 -1.02 22.53
N THR A 74 8.12 0.14 22.65
CA THR A 74 8.31 1.08 21.54
C THR A 74 9.28 0.51 20.52
N GLU A 75 10.39 -0.10 20.95
CA GLU A 75 11.39 -0.73 20.09
C GLU A 75 10.85 -1.98 19.38
N ALA A 76 10.13 -2.84 20.11
CA ALA A 76 9.45 -4.00 19.53
C ALA A 76 8.41 -3.56 18.47
N MET A 77 7.65 -2.50 18.76
CA MET A 77 6.69 -1.95 17.81
C MET A 77 7.37 -1.36 16.56
N GLN A 78 8.49 -0.66 16.72
CA GLN A 78 9.27 -0.14 15.59
C GLN A 78 9.83 -1.27 14.71
N SER A 79 10.35 -2.33 15.33
CA SER A 79 10.83 -3.52 14.63
C SER A 79 9.68 -4.21 13.88
N TYR A 80 8.50 -4.31 14.49
CA TYR A 80 7.32 -4.84 13.84
C TYR A 80 6.88 -4.00 12.63
N VAL A 81 6.89 -2.67 12.75
CA VAL A 81 6.62 -1.74 11.65
C VAL A 81 7.63 -1.90 10.51
N GLN A 82 8.93 -2.03 10.83
CA GLN A 82 9.96 -2.30 9.83
C GLN A 82 9.74 -3.62 9.10
N GLY A 83 9.34 -4.69 9.80
CA GLY A 83 9.05 -5.99 9.19
C GLY A 83 7.91 -5.90 8.17
N LEU A 84 6.85 -5.14 8.51
CA LEU A 84 5.74 -4.90 7.59
C LEU A 84 6.14 -4.04 6.38
N ARG A 85 7.10 -3.11 6.53
CA ARG A 85 7.65 -2.35 5.39
C ARG A 85 8.47 -3.25 4.45
N LEU A 86 9.30 -4.14 4.99
CA LEU A 86 10.04 -5.12 4.18
C LEU A 86 9.08 -6.06 3.43
N LEU A 87 7.98 -6.47 4.09
CA LEU A 87 6.93 -7.26 3.43
C LEU A 87 6.25 -6.47 2.29
N ARG A 88 5.97 -5.17 2.50
CA ARG A 88 5.45 -4.29 1.43
C ARG A 88 6.39 -4.23 0.22
N GLU A 89 7.69 -4.08 0.46
CA GLU A 89 8.70 -4.08 -0.60
C GLU A 89 8.72 -5.42 -1.35
N LEU A 90 8.59 -6.53 -0.63
CA LEU A 90 8.47 -7.86 -1.23
C LEU A 90 7.20 -7.99 -2.10
N LEU A 91 6.06 -7.47 -1.64
CA LEU A 91 4.81 -7.47 -2.43
C LEU A 91 4.94 -6.64 -3.71
N LEU A 92 5.62 -5.49 -3.61
CA LEU A 92 5.90 -4.64 -4.77
C LEU A 92 6.87 -5.31 -5.74
N ALA A 93 7.91 -5.99 -5.24
CA ALA A 93 8.80 -6.80 -6.04
C ALA A 93 8.06 -7.97 -6.70
N ALA A 94 7.19 -8.68 -5.97
CA ALA A 94 6.39 -9.79 -6.48
C ALA A 94 5.41 -9.35 -7.59
N ALA A 95 4.91 -8.11 -7.53
CA ALA A 95 4.07 -7.55 -8.58
C ALA A 95 4.84 -7.20 -9.86
N ARG A 96 6.16 -7.00 -9.78
CA ARG A 96 7.01 -6.50 -10.88
C ARG A 96 7.99 -7.54 -11.41
N CYS A 97 8.30 -8.56 -10.63
CA CYS A 97 9.31 -9.57 -10.93
C CYS A 97 8.67 -10.95 -11.09
N LYS A 98 9.31 -11.82 -11.86
CA LYS A 98 8.94 -13.24 -11.91
C LYS A 98 9.31 -13.90 -10.57
N LYS A 99 8.59 -14.99 -10.25
CA LYS A 99 8.93 -15.81 -9.08
C LYS A 99 10.43 -16.19 -9.15
N PRO A 100 11.21 -15.89 -8.11
CA PRO A 100 12.61 -16.28 -8.04
C PRO A 100 12.76 -17.80 -7.93
N GLN A 101 13.97 -18.33 -8.16
CA GLN A 101 14.23 -19.74 -7.92
C GLN A 101 14.19 -20.02 -6.41
N ASP A 102 13.90 -21.28 -6.04
CA ASP A 102 13.72 -21.61 -4.62
C ASP A 102 15.02 -21.36 -3.80
N SER A 103 16.20 -21.45 -4.43
CA SER A 103 17.50 -21.11 -3.86
C SER A 103 17.68 -19.63 -3.53
N ASP A 104 16.98 -18.74 -4.22
CA ASP A 104 17.16 -17.29 -4.11
C ASP A 104 16.33 -16.70 -2.95
N TRP A 105 15.34 -17.44 -2.44
CA TRP A 105 14.49 -16.99 -1.34
C TRP A 105 15.27 -16.65 -0.08
N GLN A 106 16.34 -17.40 0.22
CA GLN A 106 17.16 -17.13 1.38
C GLN A 106 17.84 -15.76 1.30
N VAL A 107 18.23 -15.34 0.08
CA VAL A 107 18.85 -14.02 -0.16
C VAL A 107 17.80 -12.92 -0.09
N ILE A 108 16.63 -13.14 -0.71
CA ILE A 108 15.54 -12.16 -0.77
C ILE A 108 14.94 -11.90 0.61
N LEU A 109 14.79 -12.94 1.44
CA LEU A 109 14.20 -12.83 2.78
C LEU A 109 15.23 -12.48 3.86
N LYS A 110 16.52 -12.40 3.51
CA LYS A 110 17.60 -12.08 4.46
C LYS A 110 17.33 -10.81 5.30
N PRO A 111 16.86 -9.69 4.73
CA PRO A 111 16.58 -8.49 5.51
C PRO A 111 15.50 -8.71 6.59
N VAL A 112 14.51 -9.58 6.31
CA VAL A 112 13.45 -9.92 7.28
C VAL A 112 14.01 -10.81 8.40
N MET A 113 14.88 -11.76 8.06
CA MET A 113 15.52 -12.65 9.03
C MET A 113 16.47 -11.90 9.96
N GLU A 114 17.26 -10.96 9.44
CA GLU A 114 18.15 -10.11 10.24
C GLU A 114 17.36 -9.24 11.22
N LEU A 115 16.26 -8.65 10.76
CA LEU A 115 15.38 -7.86 11.63
C LEU A 115 14.80 -8.71 12.78
N GLY A 116 14.31 -9.92 12.50
CA GLY A 116 13.79 -10.83 13.53
C GLY A 116 14.85 -11.33 14.53
N SER A 117 16.12 -11.26 14.16
CA SER A 117 17.25 -11.61 15.04
C SER A 117 17.68 -10.47 15.97
N THR A 118 17.20 -9.25 15.70
CA THR A 118 17.60 -8.02 16.40
C THR A 118 16.60 -7.61 17.47
N VAL A 119 15.44 -8.27 17.54
CA VAL A 119 14.43 -8.04 18.58
C VAL A 119 14.79 -8.88 19.82
N PRO A 120 14.96 -8.27 21.01
CA PRO A 120 15.25 -8.97 22.26
C PRO A 120 14.06 -9.81 22.78
#